data_AF-M5BWC5-F1
#
_entry.id   AF-M5BWC5-F1
#
_cell.length_a   1.000
_cell.length_b   1.000
_cell.length_c   1.000
_cell.angle_alpha   90.00
_cell.angle_beta   90.00
_cell.angle_gamma   90.00
#
_symmetry.space_group_name_H-M   'P 1'
#
loop_
_entity.id
_entity.type
_entity.pdbx_description
1 polymer ?
#
loop_
_entity_poly.entity_id
_entity_poly.type
_entity_poly.pdbx_seq_one_letter_code
_entity_poly.pdbx_strand_id
1 'polypeptide(L)'
;MILNVYKKFNGDGSIPEDAQKLVDEYYTDSAVAISQDYHIDDPRQSKYFQILTGLLSGSLEGARYILVFAAVILLSLGFQSLIHSRPKDRYQWGVIACRLLMGLVISLLLLLNLGKYQEFFVLPSEYRQRAGVFQWLEAFWVLPTIAIAYGVQFLIEITLAGFAKWATIKALREKTDPESPGSLPVLEHSDYPGPHLDDSSAEKAKREA
;
A
#
# COMPACT_ATOMS: atom_id res chain seq x y z
N MET A 1 26.85 -6.13 -13.94
CA MET A 1 26.07 -6.70 -12.81
C MET A 1 24.60 -6.32 -12.90
N ILE A 2 24.25 -5.02 -12.91
CA ILE A 2 22.85 -4.53 -13.02
C ILE A 2 22.08 -5.10 -14.21
N LEU A 3 22.72 -5.21 -15.37
CA LEU A 3 22.07 -5.72 -16.59
C LEU A 3 21.61 -7.16 -16.48
N ASN A 4 22.43 -8.02 -15.87
CA ASN A 4 22.09 -9.43 -15.64
C ASN A 4 20.95 -9.56 -14.62
N VAL A 5 20.92 -8.67 -13.62
CA VAL A 5 19.81 -8.61 -12.66
C VAL A 5 18.52 -8.19 -13.37
N TYR A 6 18.56 -7.12 -14.16
CA TYR A 6 17.40 -6.64 -14.92
C TYR A 6 16.85 -7.71 -15.87
N LYS A 7 17.70 -8.34 -16.69
CA LYS A 7 17.30 -9.44 -17.60
C LYS A 7 16.71 -10.63 -16.86
N LYS A 8 17.24 -10.98 -15.68
CA LYS A 8 16.70 -12.07 -14.86
C LYS A 8 15.29 -11.79 -14.36
N PHE A 9 14.96 -10.53 -14.07
CA PHE A 9 13.63 -10.15 -13.58
C PHE A 9 12.63 -9.84 -14.69
N ASN A 10 13.07 -9.27 -15.81
CA ASN A 10 12.19 -8.77 -16.87
C ASN A 10 12.24 -9.59 -18.17
N GLY A 11 13.21 -10.49 -18.34
CA GLY A 11 13.41 -11.32 -19.53
C GLY A 11 14.41 -10.73 -20.54
N ASP A 12 14.98 -11.58 -21.40
CA ASP A 12 16.13 -11.23 -22.26
C ASP A 12 15.81 -10.22 -23.39
N GLY A 13 14.54 -9.96 -23.69
CA GLY A 13 14.08 -8.99 -24.69
C GLY A 13 13.34 -7.77 -24.12
N SER A 14 13.43 -7.55 -22.80
CA SER A 14 12.71 -6.47 -22.11
C SER A 14 13.44 -5.13 -22.11
N ILE A 15 14.67 -5.10 -22.62
CA ILE A 15 15.47 -3.88 -22.67
C ILE A 15 15.02 -3.06 -23.89
N PRO A 16 14.64 -1.79 -23.69
CA PRO A 16 14.34 -0.87 -24.79
C PRO A 16 15.49 -0.77 -25.79
N GLU A 17 15.18 -0.68 -27.09
CA GLU A 17 16.17 -0.73 -28.17
C GLU A 17 17.20 0.41 -28.10
N ASP A 18 16.78 1.57 -27.62
CA ASP A 18 17.60 2.75 -27.31
C ASP A 18 18.57 2.50 -26.13
N ALA A 19 18.09 1.86 -25.06
CA ALA A 19 18.92 1.47 -23.92
C ALA A 19 19.89 0.34 -24.29
N GLN A 20 19.46 -0.60 -25.13
CA GLN A 20 20.29 -1.71 -25.64
C GLN A 20 21.50 -1.17 -26.42
N LYS A 21 21.27 -0.19 -27.30
CA LYS A 21 22.36 0.44 -28.08
C LYS A 21 23.38 1.14 -27.19
N LEU A 22 22.93 1.87 -26.16
CA LEU A 22 23.82 2.52 -25.20
C LEU A 22 24.62 1.50 -24.38
N VAL A 23 24.00 0.38 -24.02
CA VAL A 23 24.65 -0.74 -23.33
C VAL A 23 25.73 -1.36 -24.21
N ASP A 24 25.42 -1.66 -25.47
CA ASP A 24 26.37 -2.27 -26.40
C ASP A 24 27.55 -1.33 -26.64
N GLU A 25 27.31 -0.02 -26.78
CA GLU A 25 28.37 0.99 -26.90
C GLU A 25 29.23 1.07 -25.62
N TYR A 26 28.61 1.04 -24.44
CA TYR A 26 29.30 1.11 -23.15
C TYR A 26 30.18 -0.12 -22.88
N TYR A 27 29.72 -1.32 -23.27
CA TYR A 27 30.47 -2.55 -23.08
C TYR A 27 31.52 -2.82 -24.17
N THR A 28 31.31 -2.34 -25.39
CA THR A 28 32.27 -2.47 -26.49
C THR A 28 33.51 -1.61 -26.27
N ASP A 29 33.33 -0.40 -25.72
CA ASP A 29 34.43 0.54 -25.48
C ASP A 29 34.57 0.94 -24.01
N SER A 30 34.52 -0.08 -23.14
CA SER A 30 34.45 0.09 -21.69
C SER A 30 35.59 0.91 -21.08
N ALA A 31 36.81 0.83 -21.62
CA ALA A 31 37.95 1.61 -21.13
C ALA A 31 37.79 3.12 -21.42
N VAL A 32 37.25 3.47 -22.58
CA VAL A 32 36.96 4.86 -22.97
C VAL A 32 35.72 5.38 -22.24
N ALA A 33 34.68 4.56 -22.10
CA ALA A 33 33.45 4.93 -21.40
C ALA A 33 33.69 5.19 -19.90
N ILE A 34 34.49 4.34 -19.23
CA ILE A 34 34.81 4.51 -17.80
C ILE A 34 35.69 5.74 -17.57
N SER A 35 36.66 6.01 -18.46
CA SER A 35 37.53 7.19 -18.33
C SER A 35 36.81 8.50 -18.64
N GLN A 36 35.84 8.49 -19.55
CA GLN A 36 34.93 9.62 -19.77
C GLN A 36 34.02 9.84 -18.56
N ASP A 37 33.37 8.80 -18.04
CA ASP A 37 32.49 8.90 -16.87
C ASP A 37 33.22 9.37 -15.59
N TYR A 38 34.52 9.10 -15.46
CA TYR A 38 35.32 9.55 -14.30
C TYR A 38 35.61 11.06 -14.29
N HIS A 39 35.60 11.72 -15.46
CA HIS A 39 35.91 13.15 -15.62
C HIS A 39 34.67 14.03 -15.85
N ILE A 40 33.47 13.47 -15.74
CA ILE A 40 32.23 14.19 -15.96
C ILE A 40 31.75 14.82 -14.66
N ASP A 41 31.65 16.16 -14.66
CA ASP A 41 31.07 16.94 -13.54
C ASP A 41 29.52 16.87 -13.50
N ASP A 42 28.89 16.53 -14.63
CA ASP A 42 27.43 16.43 -14.76
C ASP A 42 26.95 14.97 -14.88
N PRO A 43 26.29 14.39 -13.85
CA PRO A 43 25.85 13.00 -13.88
C PRO A 43 24.89 12.66 -15.04
N ARG A 44 24.26 13.65 -15.69
CA ARG A 44 23.42 13.42 -16.89
C ARG A 44 24.23 13.03 -18.13
N GLN A 45 25.49 13.43 -18.19
CA GLN A 45 26.35 13.16 -19.35
C GLN A 45 27.01 11.78 -19.27
N SER A 46 26.99 11.14 -18.10
CA SER A 46 27.55 9.80 -17.97
C SER A 46 26.66 8.77 -18.67
N LYS A 47 27.31 7.94 -19.49
CA LYS A 47 26.63 6.89 -20.26
C LYS A 47 26.01 5.86 -19.33
N TYR A 48 26.66 5.58 -18.20
CA TYR A 48 26.15 4.69 -17.17
C TYR A 48 24.79 5.16 -16.61
N PHE A 49 24.64 6.45 -16.31
CA PHE A 49 23.40 6.99 -15.76
C PHE A 49 22.27 7.04 -16.78
N GLN A 50 22.57 7.28 -18.06
CA GLN A 50 21.59 7.21 -19.13
C GLN A 50 21.03 5.79 -19.28
N ILE A 51 21.90 4.77 -19.24
CA ILE A 51 21.49 3.36 -19.24
C ILE A 51 20.59 3.04 -18.05
N LEU A 52 20.98 3.46 -16.84
CA LEU A 52 20.21 3.21 -15.63
C LEU A 52 18.83 3.87 -15.67
N THR A 53 18.78 5.12 -16.13
CA THR A 53 17.54 5.89 -16.26
C THR A 53 16.63 5.30 -17.32
N GLY A 54 17.17 4.89 -18.47
CA GLY A 54 16.43 4.20 -19.53
C GLY A 54 15.79 2.91 -19.03
N LEU A 55 16.53 2.10 -18.28
CA LEU A 55 16.03 0.85 -17.69
C LEU A 55 14.96 1.06 -16.61
N LEU A 56 15.07 2.14 -15.81
CA LEU A 56 14.12 2.44 -14.72
C LEU A 56 12.88 3.21 -15.17
N SER A 57 12.93 3.91 -16.31
CA SER A 57 11.88 4.82 -16.77
C SER A 57 10.50 4.16 -16.79
N GLY A 58 10.39 2.98 -17.42
CA GLY A 58 9.14 2.22 -17.50
C GLY A 58 8.65 1.73 -16.13
N SER A 59 9.55 1.35 -15.22
CA SER A 59 9.18 0.94 -13.86
C SER A 59 8.69 2.13 -13.01
N LEU A 60 9.32 3.29 -13.14
CA LEU A 60 8.92 4.51 -12.44
C LEU A 60 7.56 5.00 -12.91
N GLU A 61 7.32 4.95 -14.22
CA GLU A 61 6.04 5.33 -14.80
C GLU A 61 4.91 4.38 -14.36
N GLY A 62 5.14 3.06 -14.43
CA GLY A 62 4.21 2.06 -13.91
C GLY A 62 3.91 2.23 -12.42
N ALA A 63 4.93 2.49 -11.60
CA ALA A 63 4.77 2.72 -10.17
C ALA A 63 3.90 3.95 -9.86
N ARG A 64 4.02 5.02 -10.65
CA ARG A 64 3.17 6.22 -10.49
C ARG A 64 1.70 5.90 -10.72
N TYR A 65 1.38 5.18 -11.79
CA TYR A 65 0.00 4.77 -12.06
C TYR A 65 -0.57 3.88 -10.96
N ILE A 66 0.20 2.90 -10.49
CA ILE A 66 -0.22 2.01 -9.39
C ILE A 66 -0.51 2.82 -8.12
N LEU A 67 0.35 3.79 -7.78
CA LEU A 67 0.12 4.66 -6.62
C LEU A 67 -1.13 5.54 -6.79
N VAL A 68 -1.37 6.09 -7.98
CA VAL A 68 -2.60 6.85 -8.28
C VAL A 68 -3.83 5.97 -8.05
N PHE A 69 -3.84 4.76 -8.63
CA PHE A 69 -4.95 3.82 -8.46
C PHE A 69 -5.13 3.41 -6.99
N ALA A 70 -4.05 3.14 -6.27
CA ALA A 70 -4.10 2.80 -4.84
C ALA A 70 -4.72 3.93 -4.01
N ALA A 71 -4.33 5.19 -4.26
CA ALA A 71 -4.91 6.35 -3.58
C ALA A 71 -6.42 6.46 -3.84
N VAL A 72 -6.84 6.35 -5.10
CA VAL A 72 -8.25 6.45 -5.52
C VAL A 72 -9.08 5.32 -4.93
N ILE A 73 -8.57 4.08 -4.92
CA ILE A 73 -9.26 2.91 -4.37
C ILE A 73 -9.48 3.11 -2.87
N LEU A 74 -8.46 3.53 -2.11
CA LEU A 74 -8.58 3.72 -0.67
C LEU A 74 -9.53 4.87 -0.30
N LEU A 75 -9.48 5.98 -1.04
CA LEU A 75 -10.45 7.06 -0.91
C LEU A 75 -11.87 6.56 -1.17
N SER A 76 -12.07 5.82 -2.27
CA SER A 76 -13.37 5.26 -2.64
C SER A 76 -13.91 4.28 -1.60
N LEU A 77 -13.05 3.41 -1.05
CA LEU A 77 -13.40 2.50 0.05
C LEU A 77 -13.77 3.26 1.34
N GLY A 78 -13.06 4.36 1.64
CA GLY A 78 -13.38 5.25 2.74
C GLY A 78 -14.76 5.90 2.57
N PHE A 79 -15.07 6.42 1.38
CA PHE A 79 -16.36 7.00 1.04
C PHE A 79 -17.50 5.98 1.02
N GLN A 80 -17.28 4.79 0.46
CA GLN A 80 -18.27 3.70 0.50
C GLN A 80 -18.59 3.32 1.94
N SER A 81 -17.57 3.25 2.80
CA SER A 81 -17.75 2.97 4.23
C SER A 81 -18.58 4.06 4.95
N LEU A 82 -18.44 5.33 4.55
CA LEU A 82 -19.27 6.46 5.03
C LEU A 82 -20.73 6.39 4.57
N ILE A 83 -20.96 6.02 3.31
CA ILE A 83 -22.30 6.03 2.71
C ILE A 83 -23.12 4.84 3.21
N HIS A 84 -22.52 3.64 3.29
CA HIS A 84 -23.21 2.42 3.69
C HIS A 84 -23.42 2.32 5.20
N SER A 85 -22.42 2.72 5.97
CA SER A 85 -22.51 2.70 7.43
C SER A 85 -23.00 4.08 7.81
N ARG A 86 -24.30 4.28 8.04
CA ARG A 86 -24.77 5.43 8.84
C ARG A 86 -24.29 5.14 10.26
N PRO A 87 -23.11 5.60 10.69
CA PRO A 87 -22.45 4.99 11.81
C PRO A 87 -23.07 5.57 13.07
N LYS A 88 -23.93 4.78 13.72
CA LYS A 88 -24.53 5.15 15.00
C LYS A 88 -23.53 5.05 16.15
N ASP A 89 -22.45 4.30 15.95
CA ASP A 89 -21.44 4.03 16.97
C ASP A 89 -20.11 4.78 16.67
N ARG A 90 -19.50 5.31 17.72
CA ARG A 90 -18.21 6.04 17.67
C ARG A 90 -17.09 5.14 17.15
N TYR A 91 -17.22 3.83 17.32
CA TYR A 91 -16.28 2.83 16.82
C TYR A 91 -16.20 2.78 15.29
N GLN A 92 -17.34 2.77 14.61
CA GLN A 92 -17.40 2.69 13.15
C GLN A 92 -16.81 3.96 12.51
N TRP A 93 -17.01 5.11 13.15
CA TRP A 93 -16.35 6.37 12.78
C TRP A 93 -14.82 6.28 12.86
N GLY A 94 -14.26 5.61 13.87
CA GLY A 94 -12.82 5.42 14.00
C GLY A 94 -12.22 4.62 12.86
N VAL A 95 -12.84 3.48 12.49
CA VAL A 95 -12.37 2.66 11.35
C VAL A 95 -12.43 3.43 10.03
N ILE A 96 -13.52 4.17 9.82
CA ILE A 96 -13.70 5.01 8.64
C ILE A 96 -12.63 6.11 8.59
N ALA A 97 -12.38 6.79 9.70
CA ALA A 97 -11.37 7.82 9.81
C ALA A 97 -9.95 7.28 9.56
N CYS A 98 -9.62 6.09 10.07
CA CYS A 98 -8.33 5.44 9.78
C CYS A 98 -8.16 5.13 8.29
N ARG A 99 -9.19 4.60 7.63
CA ARG A 99 -9.15 4.32 6.19
C ARG A 99 -8.99 5.60 5.35
N LEU A 100 -9.71 6.66 5.71
CA LEU A 100 -9.58 7.96 5.05
C LEU A 100 -8.21 8.60 5.29
N LEU A 101 -7.69 8.52 6.53
CA LEU A 101 -6.37 9.03 6.87
C LEU A 101 -5.28 8.30 6.08
N MET A 102 -5.36 6.97 5.96
CA MET A 102 -4.41 6.19 5.18
C MET A 102 -4.47 6.55 3.68
N GLY A 103 -5.68 6.66 3.11
CA GLY A 103 -5.86 7.13 1.74
C GLY A 103 -5.33 8.55 1.52
N LEU A 104 -5.48 9.42 2.51
CA LEU A 104 -4.95 10.79 2.49
C LEU A 104 -3.42 10.81 2.57
N VAL A 105 -2.80 9.98 3.42
CA VAL A 105 -1.33 9.84 3.48
C VAL A 105 -0.77 9.34 2.15
N ILE A 106 -1.39 8.34 1.53
CA ILE A 106 -0.98 7.85 0.20
C ILE A 106 -1.19 8.92 -0.88
N SER A 107 -2.26 9.71 -0.78
CA SER A 107 -2.48 10.85 -1.68
C SER A 107 -1.41 11.93 -1.49
N LEU A 108 -0.99 12.24 -0.27
CA LEU A 108 0.10 13.18 0.02
C LEU A 108 1.45 12.67 -0.50
N LEU A 109 1.73 11.37 -0.37
CA LEU A 109 2.88 10.71 -0.99
C LEU A 109 2.85 10.85 -2.52
N LEU A 110 1.67 10.83 -3.13
CA LEU A 110 1.48 11.11 -4.54
C LEU A 110 1.78 12.57 -4.89
N LEU A 111 1.33 13.51 -4.06
CA LEU A 111 1.63 14.94 -4.21
C LEU A 111 3.13 15.23 -4.05
N LEU A 112 3.86 14.48 -3.22
CA LEU A 112 5.32 14.52 -3.15
C LEU A 112 5.98 14.13 -4.48
N ASN A 113 5.29 13.40 -5.35
CA ASN A 113 5.76 13.08 -6.71
C ASN A 113 5.63 14.27 -7.69
N LEU A 114 5.05 15.40 -7.27
CA LEU A 114 5.04 16.65 -8.04
C LEU A 114 6.40 17.33 -7.93
N GLY A 115 7.10 17.41 -9.05
CA GLY A 115 8.33 18.18 -9.19
C GLY A 115 8.57 18.49 -10.66
N LYS A 116 9.27 19.58 -10.92
CA LYS A 116 9.60 20.01 -12.29
C LYS A 116 10.55 19.00 -12.95
N TYR A 117 11.45 18.43 -12.16
CA TYR A 117 12.34 17.35 -12.59
C TYR A 117 11.92 16.04 -11.94
N GLN A 118 11.44 15.14 -12.79
CA GLN A 118 10.98 13.80 -12.44
C GLN A 118 12.08 12.73 -12.61
N GLU A 119 13.32 13.18 -12.71
CA GLU A 119 14.51 12.35 -12.86
C GLU A 119 15.11 12.01 -11.49
N PHE A 120 15.66 10.80 -11.39
CA PHE A 120 16.39 10.38 -10.19
C PHE A 120 17.76 11.05 -10.08
N PHE A 121 18.34 11.59 -11.15
CA PHE A 121 19.65 12.25 -11.09
C PHE A 121 19.51 13.65 -11.68
N VAL A 122 19.70 14.66 -10.84
CA VAL A 122 19.54 16.08 -11.17
C VAL A 122 20.80 16.80 -10.74
N LEU A 123 21.23 17.81 -11.51
CA LEU A 123 22.44 18.57 -11.17
C LEU A 123 22.33 19.19 -9.77
N PRO A 124 23.46 19.37 -9.05
CA PRO A 124 23.47 19.98 -7.72
C PRO A 124 22.76 21.35 -7.65
N SER A 125 22.83 22.14 -8.73
CA SER A 125 22.17 23.44 -8.87
C SER A 125 20.64 23.35 -8.97
N GLU A 126 20.11 22.21 -9.44
CA GLU A 126 18.69 21.96 -9.68
C GLU A 126 18.05 21.09 -8.59
N TYR A 127 18.82 20.69 -7.57
CA TYR A 127 18.41 19.74 -6.53
C TYR A 127 17.12 20.15 -5.81
N ARG A 128 16.89 21.46 -5.61
CA ARG A 128 15.65 22.00 -4.99
C ARG A 128 14.39 21.90 -5.87
N GLN A 129 14.53 21.68 -7.18
CA GLN A 129 13.41 21.59 -8.13
C GLN A 129 13.03 20.13 -8.49
N ARG A 130 13.75 19.16 -7.93
CA ARG A 130 13.49 17.72 -8.08
C ARG A 130 12.21 17.33 -7.35
N ALA A 131 11.51 16.30 -7.86
CA ALA A 131 10.32 15.77 -7.21
C ALA A 131 10.62 15.39 -5.76
N GLY A 132 9.76 15.83 -4.85
CA GLY A 132 9.92 15.64 -3.41
C GLY A 132 10.01 14.17 -3.01
N VAL A 133 9.42 13.26 -3.78
CA VAL A 133 9.52 11.81 -3.56
C VAL A 133 10.95 11.31 -3.66
N PHE A 134 11.77 11.89 -4.54
CA PHE A 134 13.15 11.49 -4.72
C PHE A 134 14.07 12.09 -3.67
N GLN A 135 13.83 13.36 -3.31
CA GLN A 135 14.49 13.98 -2.16
C GLN A 135 14.15 13.23 -0.86
N TRP A 136 12.90 12.78 -0.75
CA TRP A 136 12.47 11.93 0.35
C TRP A 136 13.21 10.59 0.28
N LEU A 137 13.18 9.85 -0.84
CA LEU A 137 13.83 8.53 -1.00
C LEU A 137 15.33 8.53 -0.67
N GLU A 138 16.02 9.62 -0.97
CA GLU A 138 17.45 9.79 -0.69
C GLU A 138 17.72 10.09 0.79
N ALA A 139 16.73 10.59 1.52
CA ALA A 139 16.82 10.70 2.97
C ALA A 139 16.79 9.29 3.60
N PHE A 140 17.81 8.99 4.41
CA PHE A 140 17.94 7.75 5.18
C PHE A 140 16.70 7.41 6.05
N TRP A 141 15.80 8.38 6.24
CA TRP A 141 14.59 8.28 7.05
C TRP A 141 13.36 7.71 6.34
N VAL A 142 13.39 7.39 5.04
CA VAL A 142 12.22 6.82 4.34
C VAL A 142 11.75 5.51 4.95
N LEU A 143 12.64 4.54 5.05
CA LEU A 143 12.30 3.22 5.59
C LEU A 143 11.81 3.32 7.05
N PRO A 144 12.50 4.07 7.95
CA PRO A 144 11.99 4.32 9.30
C PRO A 144 10.63 5.00 9.33
N THR A 145 10.41 6.04 8.52
CA THR A 145 9.14 6.80 8.54
C THR A 145 7.97 5.98 8.03
N ILE A 146 8.16 5.18 6.97
CA ILE A 146 7.15 4.23 6.48
C ILE A 146 6.87 3.17 7.56
N ALA A 147 7.90 2.59 8.16
CA ALA A 147 7.75 1.56 9.19
C ALA A 147 7.01 2.09 10.43
N ILE A 148 7.32 3.30 10.87
CA ILE A 148 6.62 3.96 11.99
C ILE A 148 5.15 4.23 11.62
N ALA A 149 4.88 4.73 10.41
CA ALA A 149 3.52 4.99 9.96
C ALA A 149 2.66 3.71 9.98
N TYR A 150 3.17 2.61 9.43
CA TYR A 150 2.50 1.30 9.49
C TYR A 150 2.36 0.78 10.93
N GLY A 151 3.38 0.94 11.76
CA GLY A 151 3.35 0.52 13.16
C GLY A 151 2.26 1.26 13.96
N VAL A 152 2.16 2.57 13.79
CA VAL A 152 1.11 3.39 14.42
C VAL A 152 -0.27 2.96 13.93
N GLN A 153 -0.42 2.75 12.62
CA GLN A 153 -1.72 2.31 12.09
C GLN A 153 -2.13 0.94 12.63
N PHE A 154 -1.21 -0.02 12.68
CA PHE A 154 -1.46 -1.34 13.23
C PHE A 154 -1.87 -1.28 14.71
N LEU A 155 -1.22 -0.41 15.51
CA LEU A 155 -1.58 -0.21 16.90
C LEU A 155 -2.99 0.37 17.05
N ILE A 156 -3.37 1.34 16.22
CA ILE A 156 -4.72 1.91 16.24
C ILE A 156 -5.76 0.84 15.92
N GLU A 157 -5.52 0.00 14.90
CA GLU A 157 -6.43 -1.08 14.51
C GLU A 157 -6.59 -2.15 15.60
N ILE A 158 -5.49 -2.57 16.24
CA ILE A 158 -5.54 -3.51 17.37
C ILE A 158 -6.34 -2.91 18.53
N THR A 159 -6.07 -1.65 18.86
CA THR A 159 -6.72 -0.97 19.98
C THR A 159 -8.22 -0.86 19.75
N LEU A 160 -8.62 -0.48 18.53
CA LEU A 160 -10.02 -0.47 18.12
C LEU A 160 -10.64 -1.87 18.24
N ALA A 161 -10.01 -2.90 17.65
CA ALA A 161 -10.53 -4.26 17.68
C ALA A 161 -10.70 -4.80 19.12
N GLY A 162 -9.78 -4.44 20.02
CA GLY A 162 -9.85 -4.77 21.44
C GLY A 162 -11.07 -4.13 22.12
N PHE A 163 -11.29 -2.84 21.88
CA PHE A 163 -12.47 -2.15 22.43
C PHE A 163 -13.79 -2.69 21.87
N ALA A 164 -13.86 -3.03 20.58
CA ALA A 164 -15.06 -3.62 19.99
C ALA A 164 -15.41 -4.97 20.60
N LYS A 165 -14.41 -5.85 20.82
CA LYS A 165 -14.60 -7.11 21.54
C LYS A 165 -15.11 -6.87 22.95
N TRP A 166 -14.50 -5.93 23.67
CA TRP A 166 -14.89 -5.62 25.04
C TRP A 166 -16.33 -5.06 25.14
N ALA A 167 -16.71 -4.14 24.25
CA ALA A 167 -18.06 -3.60 24.19
C ALA A 167 -19.12 -4.68 23.90
N THR A 168 -18.81 -5.60 22.97
CA THR A 168 -19.69 -6.73 22.64
C THR A 168 -19.86 -7.67 23.82
N ILE A 169 -18.76 -8.00 24.52
CA ILE A 169 -18.80 -8.84 25.73
C ILE A 169 -19.61 -8.16 26.85
N LYS A 170 -19.47 -6.85 27.02
CA LYS A 170 -20.22 -6.10 28.02
C LYS A 170 -21.72 -6.11 27.73
N ALA A 171 -22.11 -5.86 26.48
CA ALA A 171 -23.52 -5.91 26.05
C ALA A 171 -24.13 -7.31 26.19
N LEU A 172 -23.35 -8.37 25.94
CA LEU A 172 -23.78 -9.76 26.16
C LEU A 172 -23.95 -10.08 27.64
N ARG A 173 -23.09 -9.57 28.52
CA ARG A 173 -23.23 -9.74 29.98
C ARG A 173 -24.47 -9.04 30.53
N GLU A 174 -24.71 -7.79 30.12
CA GLU A 174 -25.92 -7.05 30.51
C GLU A 174 -27.22 -7.73 30.06
N LYS A 175 -27.21 -8.47 28.93
CA LYS A 175 -28.36 -9.28 28.49
C LYS A 175 -28.52 -10.60 29.25
N THR A 176 -27.45 -11.12 29.85
CA THR A 176 -27.44 -12.45 30.50
C THR A 176 -27.67 -12.34 32.02
N ASP A 177 -27.55 -11.15 32.61
CA ASP A 177 -27.87 -10.91 34.02
C ASP A 177 -29.38 -10.62 34.21
N PRO A 178 -30.17 -11.52 34.84
CA PRO A 178 -31.62 -11.36 35.02
C PRO A 178 -32.02 -10.31 36.08
N GLU A 179 -31.07 -9.68 36.77
CA GLU A 179 -31.32 -8.74 37.88
C GLU A 179 -31.02 -7.25 37.55
N SER A 180 -30.76 -6.89 36.31
CA SER A 180 -30.54 -5.47 35.97
C SER A 180 -31.85 -4.66 36.01
N PRO A 181 -31.94 -3.53 36.74
CA PRO A 181 -33.18 -2.77 37.00
C PRO A 181 -33.72 -1.98 35.78
N GLY A 182 -33.34 -2.39 34.56
CA GLY A 182 -33.85 -1.89 33.30
C GLY A 182 -34.31 -3.02 32.37
N SER A 183 -34.69 -4.17 32.92
CA SER A 183 -35.33 -5.25 32.16
C SER A 183 -36.64 -4.75 31.55
N LEU A 184 -36.58 -4.37 30.27
CA LEU A 184 -37.77 -4.38 29.44
C LEU A 184 -38.38 -5.78 29.53
N PRO A 185 -39.72 -5.88 29.64
CA PRO A 185 -40.37 -7.17 29.79
C PRO A 185 -39.93 -8.06 28.64
N VAL A 186 -39.45 -9.24 29.01
CA VAL A 186 -39.29 -10.36 28.09
C VAL A 186 -40.65 -10.54 27.41
N LEU A 187 -40.76 -10.07 26.17
CA LEU A 187 -41.85 -10.46 25.29
C LEU A 187 -41.63 -11.94 24.98
N GLU A 188 -42.18 -12.76 25.84
CA GLU A 188 -42.41 -14.17 25.64
C GLU A 188 -43.49 -14.33 24.56
N HIS A 189 -43.10 -14.24 23.29
CA HIS A 189 -43.85 -14.81 22.16
C HIS A 189 -42.94 -14.89 20.94
N SER A 190 -42.48 -16.09 20.62
CA SER A 190 -43.10 -17.01 19.64
C SER A 190 -42.48 -16.78 18.25
N ASP A 191 -41.97 -17.87 17.68
CA ASP A 191 -41.59 -18.03 16.27
C ASP A 191 -40.33 -17.32 15.77
N TYR A 192 -39.16 -17.83 16.18
CA TYR A 192 -38.04 -17.94 15.24
C TYR A 192 -37.80 -19.42 14.94
N PRO A 193 -38.01 -19.88 13.69
CA PRO A 193 -37.63 -21.23 13.31
C PRO A 193 -36.10 -21.30 13.34
N GLY A 194 -35.55 -22.08 14.26
CA GLY A 194 -34.15 -22.41 14.27
C GLY A 194 -33.75 -23.08 12.94
N PRO A 195 -32.47 -23.01 12.55
CA PRO A 195 -31.99 -23.78 11.41
C PRO A 195 -32.23 -25.26 11.71
N HIS A 196 -33.11 -25.88 10.93
CA HIS A 196 -33.31 -27.31 10.88
C HIS A 196 -31.96 -27.93 10.45
N LEU A 197 -31.15 -28.33 11.44
CA LEU A 197 -30.07 -29.27 11.22
C LEU A 197 -30.75 -30.61 10.96
N ASP A 198 -30.81 -30.96 9.68
CA ASP A 198 -31.35 -32.21 9.19
C ASP A 198 -30.43 -33.37 9.63
N ASP A 199 -30.76 -33.96 10.77
CA ASP A 199 -30.14 -35.19 11.29
C ASP A 199 -30.25 -36.39 10.32
N SER A 200 -30.99 -36.27 9.20
CA SER A 200 -31.07 -37.29 8.16
C SER A 200 -29.72 -37.56 7.47
N SER A 201 -28.80 -36.59 7.46
CA SER A 201 -27.48 -36.78 6.82
C SER A 201 -26.51 -37.61 7.67
N ALA A 202 -26.68 -37.65 8.99
CA ALA A 202 -25.82 -38.46 9.87
C ALA A 202 -26.22 -39.94 9.89
N GLU A 203 -27.49 -40.27 9.65
CA GLU A 203 -27.96 -41.65 9.63
C GLU A 203 -27.69 -42.38 8.31
N LYS A 204 -27.60 -41.63 7.19
CA LYS A 204 -27.27 -42.21 5.87
C LYS A 204 -25.81 -42.68 5.78
N ALA A 205 -24.88 -42.00 6.46
CA ALA A 205 -23.46 -42.39 6.48
C ALA A 205 -23.16 -43.67 7.27
N LYS A 206 -24.08 -44.15 8.11
CA LYS A 206 -23.94 -45.43 8.86
C LYS A 206 -24.51 -46.65 8.14
N ARG A 207 -25.21 -46.47 7.01
CA ARG A 207 -25.79 -47.60 6.24
C ARG A 207 -24.97 -47.97 5.00
N GLU A 208 -23.92 -47.21 4.69
CA GLU A 208 -23.04 -47.44 3.53
C GLU A 208 -21.59 -47.79 3.92
N ALA A 209 -21.33 -48.11 5.19
CA ALA A 209 -20.08 -48.69 5.69
C ALA A 209 -20.37 -50.04 6.36
#